data_AF-A0A1G6WH73-F1
#
_entry.id   AF-A0A1G6WH73-F1
#
_cell.length_a   1.000
_cell.length_b   1.000
_cell.length_c   1.000
_cell.angle_alpha   90.00
_cell.angle_beta   90.00
_cell.angle_gamma   90.00
#
_symmetry.space_group_name_H-M   'P 1'
#
loop_
_entity.id
_entity.type
_entity.pdbx_description
1 polymer ?
#
loop_
_entity_poly.entity_id
_entity_poly.type
_entity_poly.pdbx_seq_one_letter_code
_entity_poly.pdbx_strand_id
1 'polypeptide(L)' 'MATEKAQAGIAAIVEASMQLDEAHSALATVTQGSGHPSVAESQGLLAEALQGLAAAQSAIRASIISAEDYAARL' A
#
# COMPACT_ATOMS: atom_id res chain seq x y z
N MET A 1 17.84 8.57 -12.21
CA MET A 1 16.68 8.05 -12.95
C MET A 1 16.04 6.79 -12.37
N ALA A 2 16.73 5.64 -12.26
CA ALA A 2 16.08 4.41 -11.75
C ALA A 2 15.65 4.52 -10.28
N THR A 3 16.56 4.98 -9.41
CA THR A 3 16.27 5.24 -7.98
C THR A 3 15.19 6.30 -7.78
N GLU A 4 15.23 7.41 -8.52
CA GLU A 4 14.20 8.47 -8.46
C GLU A 4 12.82 7.94 -8.87
N LYS A 5 12.72 7.13 -9.93
CA LYS A 5 11.45 6.51 -10.32
C LYS A 5 10.93 5.55 -9.26
N ALA A 6 11.82 4.79 -8.63
CA ALA A 6 11.46 3.88 -7.53
C ALA A 6 10.98 4.65 -6.29
N GLN A 7 11.63 5.78 -5.96
CA GLN A 7 11.20 6.69 -4.89
C GLN A 7 9.84 7.33 -5.19
N ALA A 8 9.60 7.77 -6.42
CA ALA A 8 8.28 8.25 -6.85
C ALA A 8 7.21 7.16 -6.73
N GLY A 9 7.54 5.90 -7.07
CA GLY A 9 6.67 4.75 -6.85
C GLY A 9 6.34 4.51 -5.38
N ILE A 10 7.32 4.65 -4.48
CA ILE A 10 7.09 4.56 -3.03
C ILE A 10 6.15 5.68 -2.56
N ALA A 11 6.32 6.90 -3.05
CA ALA A 11 5.45 8.02 -2.69
C ALA A 11 4.00 7.77 -3.14
N ALA A 12 3.80 7.27 -4.37
CA ALA A 12 2.47 6.91 -4.86
C ALA A 12 1.82 5.78 -4.04
N ILE A 13 2.61 4.80 -3.58
CA ILE A 13 2.13 3.73 -2.70
C ILE A 13 1.71 4.29 -1.33
N VAL A 14 2.49 5.20 -0.75
CA VAL A 14 2.13 5.84 0.53
C VAL A 14 0.80 6.61 0.38
N GLU A 15 0.64 7.35 -0.71
CA GLU A 15 -0.60 8.08 -1.00
C GLU A 15 -1.80 7.12 -1.15
N ALA A 16 -1.64 6.03 -1.90
CA ALA A 16 -2.68 5.02 -2.06
C ALA A 16 -3.06 4.35 -0.73
N SER A 17 -2.07 4.05 0.12
CA SER A 17 -2.34 3.50 1.47
C SER A 17 -3.14 4.46 2.34
N MET A 18 -2.84 5.76 2.32
CA MET A 18 -3.62 6.75 3.07
C MET A 18 -5.07 6.85 2.58
N GLN A 19 -5.29 6.88 1.26
CA GLN A 19 -6.63 6.90 0.69
C GLN A 19 -7.43 5.64 1.03
N LEU A 20 -6.77 4.48 1.08
CA LEU A 20 -7.40 3.22 1.49
C LEU A 20 -7.74 3.21 2.98
N ASP A 21 -6.87 3.71 3.85
CA ASP A 21 -7.16 3.82 5.29
C ASP A 21 -8.37 4.76 5.54
N GLU A 22 -8.46 5.86 4.80
CA GLU A 22 -9.62 6.76 4.86
C GLU A 22 -10.90 6.06 4.38
N ALA A 23 -10.82 5.33 3.27
CA ALA A 23 -11.93 4.52 2.76
C ALA A 23 -12.34 3.41 3.75
N HIS A 24 -11.38 2.77 4.42
CA HIS A 24 -11.64 1.79 5.48
C HIS A 24 -12.44 2.41 6.63
N SER A 25 -12.00 3.58 7.11
CA SER A 25 -12.66 4.29 8.21
C SER A 25 -14.07 4.76 7.83
N ALA A 26 -14.24 5.29 6.61
CA ALA A 26 -15.53 5.69 6.08
C ALA A 26 -16.48 4.49 5.95
N LEU A 27 -15.99 3.37 5.41
CA LEU A 27 -16.74 2.12 5.29
C LEU A 27 -17.13 1.59 6.67
N ALA A 28 -16.21 1.54 7.64
CA ALA A 28 -16.50 1.11 9.00
C ALA A 28 -17.59 1.99 9.65
N THR A 29 -17.55 3.30 9.42
CA THR A 29 -18.54 4.25 9.96
C THR A 29 -19.92 4.06 9.34
N VAL A 30 -20.01 3.94 8.01
CA VAL A 30 -21.29 3.75 7.31
C VAL A 30 -21.92 2.39 7.63
N THR A 31 -21.09 1.42 7.99
CA THR A 31 -21.52 0.04 8.22
C THR A 31 -21.76 -0.29 9.69
N GLN A 32 -21.48 0.64 10.61
CA GLN A 32 -21.91 0.55 12.00
C GLN A 32 -23.45 0.45 12.07
N GLY A 33 -23.94 -0.75 12.41
CA GLY A 33 -25.37 -1.06 12.49
C GLY A 33 -25.96 -1.76 11.27
N SER A 34 -25.21 -1.88 10.17
CA SER A 34 -25.62 -2.65 8.98
C SER A 34 -24.94 -4.02 9.01
N GLY A 35 -25.66 -5.06 9.45
CA GLY A 35 -25.17 -6.46 9.46
C GLY A 35 -25.10 -7.12 8.07
N HIS A 36 -24.80 -6.35 7.02
CA HIS A 36 -24.90 -6.82 5.64
C HIS A 36 -23.62 -7.59 5.25
N PRO A 37 -23.71 -8.82 4.71
CA PRO A 37 -22.54 -9.64 4.38
C PRO A 37 -21.58 -8.99 3.36
N SER A 38 -22.08 -8.13 2.47
CA SER A 38 -21.24 -7.39 1.52
C SER A 38 -20.27 -6.42 2.18
N VAL A 39 -20.55 -5.96 3.41
CA VAL A 39 -19.66 -5.10 4.19
C VAL A 39 -18.43 -5.87 4.62
N ALA A 40 -18.63 -7.07 5.19
CA ALA A 40 -17.55 -7.91 5.66
C ALA A 40 -16.63 -8.33 4.51
N GLU A 41 -17.21 -8.63 3.34
CA GLU A 41 -16.45 -8.89 2.11
C GLU A 41 -15.64 -7.67 1.68
N SER A 42 -16.26 -6.48 1.64
CA SER A 42 -15.58 -5.24 1.26
C SER A 42 -14.44 -4.88 2.21
N GLN A 43 -14.63 -5.09 3.52
CA GLN A 43 -13.58 -4.90 4.53
C GLN A 43 -12.43 -5.88 4.35
N GLY A 44 -12.73 -7.15 4.02
CA GLY A 44 -11.71 -8.17 3.72
C GLY A 44 -10.86 -7.80 2.50
N LEU A 45 -11.51 -7.46 1.39
CA LEU A 45 -10.81 -7.02 0.16
C LEU A 45 -9.92 -5.79 0.41
N LEU A 46 -10.38 -4.88 1.26
CA LEU A 46 -9.65 -3.66 1.56
C LEU A 46 -8.44 -3.93 2.48
N ALA A 47 -8.57 -4.85 3.44
CA ALA A 47 -7.45 -5.33 4.23
C ALA A 47 -6.39 -6.05 3.36
N GLU A 48 -6.82 -6.87 2.39
CA GLU A 48 -5.92 -7.51 1.42
C GLU A 48 -5.19 -6.48 0.56
N ALA A 49 -5.88 -5.43 0.10
CA ALA A 49 -5.29 -4.35 -0.69
C ALA A 49 -4.19 -3.61 0.11
N LEU A 50 -4.46 -3.28 1.38
CA LEU A 50 -3.48 -2.65 2.27
C LEU A 50 -2.24 -3.53 2.48
N GLN A 51 -2.43 -4.84 2.70
CA GLN A 51 -1.31 -5.78 2.80
C GLN A 51 -0.50 -5.86 1.49
N GLY A 52 -1.18 -5.88 0.33
CA GLY A 52 -0.52 -5.87 -0.99
C GLY A 52 0.33 -4.63 -1.23
N LEU A 53 -0.18 -3.45 -0.85
CA LEU A 53 0.57 -2.18 -0.93
C LEU A 53 1.81 -2.18 -0.04
N ALA A 54 1.69 -2.68 1.20
CA ALA A 54 2.83 -2.80 2.11
C ALA A 54 3.92 -3.73 1.56
N ALA A 55 3.52 -4.88 0.98
CA ALA A 55 4.44 -5.81 0.33
C ALA A 55 5.15 -5.18 -0.88
N ALA A 56 4.40 -4.47 -1.74
CA ALA A 56 4.96 -3.77 -2.89
C ALA A 56 5.96 -2.68 -2.47
N GLN A 57 5.63 -1.90 -1.43
CA GLN A 57 6.54 -0.88 -0.89
C GLN A 57 7.87 -1.51 -0.41
N SER A 58 7.78 -2.61 0.34
CA SER A 58 8.94 -3.35 0.83
C SER A 58 9.83 -3.87 -0.31
N ALA A 59 9.23 -4.47 -1.34
CA ALA A 59 9.94 -4.99 -2.50
C ALA A 59 10.68 -3.89 -3.29
N ILE A 60 10.05 -2.72 -3.47
CA ILE A 60 10.68 -1.58 -4.13
C ILE A 60 11.86 -1.05 -3.29
N ARG A 61 11.69 -0.91 -1.96
CA ARG A 61 12.78 -0.50 -1.07
C ARG A 61 13.97 -1.46 -1.13
N ALA A 62 13.72 -2.77 -1.07
CA ALA A 62 14.78 -3.78 -1.19
C ALA A 62 15.51 -3.69 -2.54
N SER A 63 14.77 -3.44 -3.63
CA SER A 63 15.35 -3.28 -4.97
C SER A 63 16.24 -2.03 -5.08
N ILE A 64 15.85 -0.91 -4.45
CA ILE A 64 16.67 0.30 -4.36
C ILE A 64 17.98 0.00 -3.64
N ILE A 65 17.90 -0.59 -2.44
CA ILE A 65 19.08 -0.90 -1.61
C ILE A 65 20.03 -1.82 -2.39
N SER A 66 19.51 -2.85 -3.06
CA SER A 66 20.32 -3.76 -3.86
C SER A 66 21.02 -3.05 -5.03
N ALA A 67 20.33 -2.11 -5.69
CA ALA A 67 20.90 -1.35 -6.80
C ALA A 67 21.98 -0.36 -6.32
N GLU A 68 21.76 0.29 -5.17
CA GLU A 68 22.71 1.20 -4.54
C GLU A 68 23.96 0.47 -4.05
N ASP A 69 23.83 -0.70 -3.41
CA ASP A 69 24.97 -1.51 -2.97
C ASP A 69 25.80 -2.02 -4.15
N TYR A 70 25.16 -2.42 -5.24
CA TYR A 70 25.89 -2.78 -6.47
C TYR A 70 26.64 -1.59 -7.05
N ALA A 71 25.99 -0.42 -7.15
CA ALA A 71 26.63 0.79 -7.67
C ALA A 71 27.79 1.28 -6.79
N ALA A 72 27.71 1.12 -5.47
CA ALA A 72 28.77 1.49 -4.53
C ALA A 72 30.02 0.60 -4.61
N ARG A 73 29.90 -0.58 -5.23
CA ARG A 73 31.01 -1.53 -5.43
C ARG A 73 31.73 -1.35 -6.77
N LEU A 74 31.22 -0.48 -7.64
CA LEU A 74 31.82 -0.16 -8.95
C LEU A 74 32.69 1.10 -8.84
#